data_AF-A0A423TMV3-F1
#
_entry.id   AF-A0A423TMV3-F1
#
_cell.length_a   1.000
_cell.length_b   1.000
_cell.length_c   1.000
_cell.angle_alpha   90.00
_cell.angle_beta   90.00
_cell.angle_gamma   90.00
#
_symmetry.space_group_name_H-M   'P 1'
#
loop_
_entity.id
_entity.type
_entity.pdbx_description
1 polymer ?
#
loop_
_entity_poly.entity_id
_entity_poly.type
_entity_poly.pdbx_seq_one_letter_code
_entity_poly.pdbx_strand_id
1 'polypeptide(L)'
;MALKNAASGYDSAFEEDEKLRKKQQERHALFSKNKGPRGGLPSKLLLADAASQDEGKRLRYQMSNLTAYERHKMLINEYILYHPGSTSTLVRDTSKDKRDIDVIRENHQFLWDASDAPDTWERQLAKKYFDKLFKEY
;
A
#
# COMPACT_ATOMS: atom_id res chain seq x y z
N MET A 1 87.78 56.94 4.47
CA MET A 1 86.89 56.50 5.58
C MET A 1 85.77 55.64 4.99
N ALA A 2 85.23 54.74 5.80
CA ALA A 2 84.62 53.47 5.44
C ALA A 2 83.32 53.50 4.63
N LEU A 3 83.09 52.35 3.99
CA LEU A 3 81.97 51.89 3.17
C LEU A 3 80.65 51.69 3.95
N LYS A 4 79.55 51.72 3.16
CA LYS A 4 78.32 50.88 3.24
C LYS A 4 77.26 51.22 4.31
N ASN A 5 76.04 51.52 3.84
CA ASN A 5 74.90 50.58 3.82
C ASN A 5 73.60 51.31 3.40
N ALA A 6 73.17 51.12 2.15
CA ALA A 6 71.78 51.38 1.77
C ALA A 6 70.97 50.16 2.23
N ALA A 7 70.26 50.29 3.34
CA ALA A 7 69.42 49.22 3.88
C ALA A 7 68.25 48.96 2.92
N SER A 8 68.26 47.75 2.37
CA SER A 8 67.18 47.08 1.66
C SER A 8 65.82 47.32 2.31
N GLY A 9 64.90 47.94 1.56
CA GLY A 9 63.52 48.19 1.96
C GLY A 9 62.49 47.50 1.05
N TYR A 10 62.85 46.38 0.42
CA TYR A 10 61.96 45.63 -0.47
C TYR A 10 62.27 44.13 -0.38
N ASP A 11 61.63 43.40 0.55
CA ASP A 11 61.65 41.93 0.56
C ASP A 11 60.40 41.27 1.19
N SER A 12 59.45 42.03 1.74
CA SER A 12 58.34 41.43 2.54
C SER A 12 57.08 41.07 1.75
N ALA A 13 56.85 41.65 0.56
CA ALA A 13 55.60 41.42 -0.20
C ALA A 13 55.54 40.05 -0.87
N PHE A 14 56.70 39.48 -1.26
CA PHE A 14 56.76 38.19 -1.93
C PHE A 14 56.61 37.02 -0.94
N GLU A 15 57.12 37.21 0.28
CA GLU A 15 57.06 36.21 1.35
C GLU A 15 55.63 36.06 1.92
N GLU A 16 54.86 37.15 1.99
CA GLU A 16 53.45 37.11 2.39
C GLU A 16 52.60 36.37 1.36
N ASP A 17 52.82 36.62 0.07
CA ASP A 17 52.06 35.98 -1.01
C ASP A 17 52.36 34.47 -1.10
N GLU A 18 53.62 34.07 -0.84
CA GLU A 18 54.00 32.66 -0.73
C GLU A 18 53.30 31.97 0.46
N LYS A 19 53.21 32.65 1.61
CA LYS A 19 52.51 32.15 2.81
C LYS A 19 51.01 32.00 2.57
N LEU A 20 50.39 32.93 1.85
CA LEU A 20 48.98 32.85 1.46
C LEU A 20 48.71 31.67 0.52
N ARG A 21 49.58 31.45 -0.47
CA ARG A 21 49.49 30.31 -1.39
C ARG A 21 49.67 28.97 -0.67
N LYS A 22 50.64 28.87 0.26
CA LYS A 22 50.83 27.68 1.11
C LYS A 22 49.60 27.41 1.99
N LYS A 23 49.04 28.43 2.64
CA LYS A 23 47.81 28.31 3.42
C LYS A 23 46.62 27.89 2.57
N GLN A 24 46.53 28.36 1.32
CA GLN A 24 45.48 27.95 0.39
C GLN A 24 45.67 26.48 -0.04
N GLN A 25 46.90 26.05 -0.33
CA GLN A 25 47.24 24.66 -0.64
C GLN A 25 46.96 23.71 0.54
N GLU A 26 47.31 24.09 1.76
CA GLU A 26 47.00 23.34 2.98
C GLU A 26 45.49 23.19 3.18
N ARG A 27 44.73 24.28 2.95
CA ARG A 27 43.26 24.21 2.98
C ARG A 27 42.72 23.23 1.93
N HIS A 28 43.24 23.23 0.70
CA HIS A 28 42.83 22.29 -0.33
C HIS A 28 43.24 20.84 -0.03
N ALA A 29 44.38 20.60 0.62
CA ALA A 29 44.84 19.29 1.02
C ALA A 29 43.94 18.65 2.11
N LEU A 30 43.41 19.46 3.04
CA LEU A 30 42.47 19.00 4.08
C LEU A 30 41.11 18.53 3.51
N PHE A 31 40.70 19.07 2.35
CA PHE A 31 39.47 18.66 1.66
C PHE A 31 39.71 17.56 0.62
N SER A 32 40.96 17.29 0.25
CA SER A 32 41.33 16.18 -0.63
C SER A 32 41.33 14.87 0.15
N LYS A 33 40.14 14.35 0.48
CA LYS A 33 40.01 12.96 0.90
C LYS A 33 40.41 12.07 -0.27
N ASN A 34 41.47 11.27 -0.09
CA ASN A 34 41.76 10.13 -0.93
C ASN A 34 40.53 9.20 -0.92
N LYS A 35 39.63 9.37 -1.90
CA LYS A 35 38.56 8.42 -2.14
C LYS A 35 39.28 7.18 -2.65
N GLY A 36 39.39 6.16 -1.79
CA GLY A 36 39.87 4.84 -2.19
C GLY A 36 39.11 4.32 -3.41
N PRO A 37 39.58 3.23 -4.05
CA PRO A 37 38.94 2.70 -5.25
C PRO A 37 37.44 2.58 -5.02
N ARG A 38 36.65 3.31 -5.81
CA ARG A 38 35.19 3.25 -5.70
C ARG A 38 34.82 1.84 -6.11
N GLY A 39 34.41 1.02 -5.14
CA GLY A 39 33.79 -0.27 -5.43
C GLY A 39 32.70 -0.04 -6.46
N GLY A 40 32.71 -0.83 -7.53
CA GLY A 40 31.70 -0.72 -8.60
C GLY A 40 30.29 -0.82 -8.04
N LEU A 41 29.31 -0.31 -8.79
CA LEU A 41 27.91 -0.47 -8.39
C LEU A 41 27.59 -1.96 -8.23
N PRO A 42 26.80 -2.35 -7.22
CA PRO A 42 26.36 -3.73 -7.07
C PRO A 42 25.64 -4.19 -8.34
N SER A 43 25.74 -5.49 -8.65
CA SER A 43 25.08 -6.02 -9.84
C SER A 43 23.58 -5.77 -9.77
N LYS A 44 22.97 -5.49 -10.92
CA LYS A 44 21.53 -5.21 -11.03
C LYS A 44 20.67 -6.33 -10.43
N LEU A 45 21.14 -7.58 -10.52
CA LEU A 45 20.48 -8.74 -9.93
C LEU A 45 20.44 -8.68 -8.40
N LEU A 46 21.56 -8.33 -7.76
CA LEU A 46 21.62 -8.16 -6.31
C LEU A 46 20.70 -7.03 -5.83
N LEU A 47 20.60 -5.96 -6.62
CA LEU A 47 19.69 -4.86 -6.31
C LEU A 47 18.21 -5.28 -6.42
N ALA A 48 17.87 -6.04 -7.47
CA ALA A 48 16.51 -6.57 -7.67
C ALA A 48 16.10 -7.57 -6.58
N ASP A 49 17.02 -8.45 -6.16
CA ASP A 49 16.78 -9.39 -5.06
C ASP A 49 16.60 -8.63 -3.73
N ALA A 50 17.48 -7.69 -3.42
CA ALA A 50 17.33 -6.85 -2.22
C ALA A 50 15.98 -6.10 -2.18
N ALA A 51 15.55 -5.55 -3.32
CA ALA A 51 14.25 -4.89 -3.44
C ALA A 51 13.09 -5.87 -3.18
N SER A 52 13.13 -7.07 -3.76
CA SER A 52 12.12 -8.11 -3.53
C SER A 52 12.06 -8.54 -2.06
N GLN A 53 13.21 -8.70 -1.40
CA GLN A 53 13.27 -9.04 0.02
C GLN A 53 12.68 -7.96 0.90
N ASP A 54 12.93 -6.69 0.59
CA ASP A 54 12.41 -5.55 1.35
C ASP A 54 10.89 -5.37 1.14
N GLU A 55 10.39 -5.61 -0.07
CA GLU A 55 8.95 -5.70 -0.33
C GLU A 55 8.30 -6.81 0.48
N GLY A 56 8.92 -8.00 0.54
CA GLY A 56 8.45 -9.11 1.36
C GLY A 56 8.42 -8.78 2.85
N LYS A 57 9.43 -8.08 3.38
CA LYS A 57 9.44 -7.60 4.78
C LYS A 57 8.30 -6.61 5.04
N ARG A 58 8.09 -5.65 4.13
CA ARG A 58 7.05 -4.63 4.22
C ARG A 58 5.66 -5.26 4.26
N LEU A 59 5.37 -6.19 3.34
CA LEU A 59 4.09 -6.89 3.29
C LEU A 59 3.83 -7.71 4.56
N ARG A 60 4.85 -8.42 5.07
CA ARG A 60 4.73 -9.16 6.34
C ARG A 60 4.39 -8.25 7.52
N TYR A 61 5.05 -7.10 7.61
CA TYR A 61 4.77 -6.12 8.66
C TYR A 61 3.38 -5.49 8.52
N GLN A 62 2.93 -5.21 7.30
CA GLN A 62 1.57 -4.73 7.06
C GLN A 62 0.53 -5.78 7.45
N MET A 63 0.74 -7.04 7.06
CA MET A 63 -0.17 -8.15 7.39
C MET A 63 -0.22 -8.46 8.88
N SER A 64 0.90 -8.33 9.62
CA SER A 64 0.91 -8.62 11.07
C SER A 64 0.04 -7.69 11.89
N ASN A 65 -0.21 -6.48 11.40
CA ASN A 65 -0.99 -5.46 12.10
C ASN A 65 -2.50 -5.55 11.80
N LEU A 66 -2.90 -6.41 10.87
CA LEU A 66 -4.28 -6.54 10.42
C LEU A 66 -5.00 -7.70 11.10
N THR A 67 -6.30 -7.52 11.34
CA THR A 67 -7.18 -8.59 11.80
C THR A 67 -7.27 -9.73 10.76
N ALA A 68 -7.71 -10.91 11.19
CA ALA A 68 -7.88 -12.04 10.27
C ALA A 68 -8.81 -11.70 9.09
N TYR A 69 -9.88 -10.95 9.35
CA TYR A 69 -10.82 -10.50 8.33
C TYR A 69 -10.21 -9.50 7.36
N GLU A 70 -9.45 -8.51 7.86
CA GLU A 70 -8.80 -7.51 7.01
C GLU A 70 -7.71 -8.13 6.13
N ARG A 71 -6.90 -9.05 6.67
CA ARG A 71 -5.93 -9.82 5.88
C ARG A 71 -6.60 -10.58 4.75
N HIS A 72 -7.69 -11.27 5.05
CA HIS A 72 -8.46 -12.01 4.07
C HIS A 72 -9.02 -11.09 2.97
N LYS A 73 -9.62 -9.96 3.34
CA LYS A 73 -10.13 -8.96 2.38
C LYS A 73 -9.04 -8.43 1.46
N MET A 74 -7.87 -8.09 2.01
CA MET A 74 -6.74 -7.60 1.23
C MET A 74 -6.24 -8.65 0.23
N LEU A 75 -6.02 -9.90 0.69
CA LEU A 75 -5.55 -10.99 -0.16
C LEU A 75 -6.54 -11.34 -1.28
N ILE A 76 -7.84 -11.38 -0.97
CA ILE A 76 -8.88 -11.60 -1.96
C ILE A 76 -8.87 -10.50 -3.01
N ASN A 77 -8.84 -9.24 -2.59
CA ASN A 77 -8.84 -8.12 -3.53
C ASN A 77 -7.61 -8.19 -4.44
N GLU A 78 -6.42 -8.41 -3.88
CA GLU A 78 -5.18 -8.43 -4.63
C GLU A 78 -5.10 -9.66 -5.57
N TYR A 79 -5.46 -10.85 -5.08
CA TYR A 79 -5.43 -12.07 -5.88
C TYR A 79 -6.42 -12.05 -7.04
N ILE A 80 -7.64 -11.55 -6.78
CA ILE A 80 -8.74 -11.61 -7.74
C ILE A 80 -8.66 -10.48 -8.76
N LEU A 81 -8.12 -9.32 -8.39
CA LEU A 81 -7.85 -8.24 -9.34
C LEU A 81 -6.64 -8.55 -10.24
N TYR A 82 -5.65 -9.30 -9.73
CA TYR A 82 -4.44 -9.61 -10.50
C TYR A 82 -4.67 -10.65 -11.61
N HIS A 83 -5.58 -11.60 -11.42
CA HIS A 83 -5.85 -12.67 -12.38
C HIS A 83 -7.16 -12.40 -13.15
N PRO A 84 -7.10 -12.10 -14.46
CA PRO A 84 -8.31 -11.93 -15.25
C PRO A 84 -9.15 -13.21 -15.23
N GLY A 85 -10.43 -13.09 -14.92
CA GLY A 85 -11.36 -14.22 -14.79
C GLY A 85 -11.51 -14.80 -13.38
N SER A 86 -10.68 -14.41 -12.41
CA SER A 86 -10.78 -14.90 -11.03
C SER A 86 -12.08 -14.46 -10.33
N THR A 87 -12.68 -13.34 -10.77
CA THR A 87 -13.95 -12.83 -10.25
C THR A 87 -15.14 -13.76 -10.48
N SER A 88 -15.08 -14.68 -11.46
CA SER A 88 -16.17 -15.64 -11.70
C SER A 88 -16.32 -16.63 -10.54
N THR A 89 -15.25 -16.89 -9.78
CA THR A 89 -15.28 -17.79 -8.62
C THR A 89 -15.95 -17.15 -7.40
N LEU A 90 -16.08 -15.82 -7.36
CA LEU A 90 -16.76 -15.09 -6.29
C LEU A 90 -18.28 -15.03 -6.48
N VAL A 91 -18.80 -15.47 -7.63
CA VAL A 91 -20.23 -15.41 -7.89
C VAL A 91 -20.94 -16.37 -6.94
N ARG A 92 -21.75 -15.80 -6.05
CA ARG A 92 -22.61 -16.58 -5.16
C ARG A 92 -23.63 -17.35 -5.99
N ASP A 93 -23.89 -18.60 -5.62
CA ASP A 93 -25.03 -19.35 -6.15
C ASP A 93 -26.34 -18.69 -5.71
N THR A 94 -27.08 -18.17 -6.69
CA THR A 94 -28.40 -17.53 -6.52
C THR A 94 -29.56 -18.45 -6.87
N SER A 95 -29.30 -19.71 -7.25
CA SER A 95 -30.34 -20.65 -7.71
C SER A 95 -31.43 -20.94 -6.67
N LYS A 96 -31.10 -20.81 -5.38
CA LYS A 96 -32.00 -21.06 -4.25
C LYS A 96 -32.56 -19.79 -3.61
N ASP A 97 -32.23 -18.62 -4.16
CA ASP A 97 -32.72 -17.37 -3.60
C ASP A 97 -34.20 -17.22 -3.87
N LYS A 98 -34.99 -17.24 -2.80
CA LYS A 98 -36.42 -16.92 -2.86
C LYS A 98 -36.63 -15.50 -2.37
N ARG A 99 -37.31 -14.69 -3.18
CA ARG A 99 -37.83 -13.39 -2.71
C ARG A 99 -39.15 -13.61 -2.00
N ASP A 100 -39.50 -12.66 -1.15
CA ASP A 100 -40.81 -12.61 -0.49
C ASP A 100 -41.96 -12.76 -1.48
N ILE A 101 -41.91 -12.10 -2.64
CA ILE A 101 -42.91 -12.22 -3.70
C ILE A 101 -43.02 -13.63 -4.29
N ASP A 102 -41.91 -14.37 -4.36
CA ASP A 102 -41.89 -15.73 -4.91
C ASP A 102 -42.50 -16.69 -3.89
N VAL A 103 -42.16 -16.52 -2.60
CA VAL A 103 -42.76 -17.26 -1.48
C VAL A 103 -44.27 -17.06 -1.41
N ILE A 104 -44.73 -15.81 -1.58
CA ILE A 104 -46.16 -15.48 -1.60
C ILE A 104 -46.84 -16.17 -2.78
N ARG A 105 -46.28 -16.10 -4.00
CA ARG A 105 -46.86 -16.78 -5.18
C ARG A 105 -46.97 -18.28 -5.00
N GLU A 106 -45.96 -18.92 -4.42
CA GLU A 106 -45.93 -20.36 -4.16
C GLU A 106 -46.99 -20.81 -3.14
N ASN A 107 -47.23 -20.02 -2.08
CA ASN A 107 -48.09 -20.39 -0.95
C ASN A 107 -49.42 -19.61 -0.91
N HIS A 108 -49.74 -18.83 -1.94
CA HIS A 108 -50.97 -18.05 -1.94
C HIS A 108 -52.18 -19.00 -1.99
N GLN A 109 -53.21 -18.63 -1.23
CA GLN A 109 -54.53 -19.24 -1.30
C GLN A 109 -55.54 -18.10 -1.52
N PHE A 110 -56.46 -18.31 -2.45
CA PHE A 110 -57.52 -17.33 -2.73
C PHE A 110 -58.58 -17.29 -1.62
N LEU A 111 -58.83 -18.43 -0.97
CA LEU A 111 -59.70 -18.56 0.19
C LEU A 111 -58.89 -19.13 1.33
N TRP A 112 -58.73 -18.34 2.40
CA TRP A 112 -58.15 -18.81 3.66
C TRP A 112 -59.29 -19.20 4.60
N ASP A 113 -59.34 -20.46 4.98
CA ASP A 113 -60.31 -20.93 5.98
C ASP A 113 -59.84 -20.55 7.40
N ALA A 114 -60.78 -20.25 8.29
CA ALA A 114 -60.48 -19.87 9.67
C ALA A 114 -59.77 -20.99 10.46
N SER A 115 -59.89 -22.24 10.02
CA SER A 115 -59.22 -23.40 10.60
C SER A 115 -57.81 -23.65 10.05
N ASP A 116 -57.43 -23.00 8.93
CA ASP A 116 -56.13 -23.20 8.31
C ASP A 116 -55.10 -22.30 9.02
N ALA A 117 -54.62 -22.77 10.17
CA ALA A 117 -53.51 -22.16 10.86
C ALA A 117 -52.22 -22.42 10.06
N PRO A 118 -51.49 -21.38 9.64
CA PRO A 118 -50.30 -21.59 8.82
C PRO A 118 -49.16 -22.20 9.65
N ASP A 119 -48.84 -23.46 9.34
CA ASP A 119 -47.79 -24.24 10.01
C ASP A 119 -46.37 -23.72 9.73
N THR A 120 -46.16 -23.12 8.56
CA THR A 120 -44.86 -22.62 8.10
C THR A 120 -44.84 -21.11 7.98
N TRP A 121 -43.65 -20.52 8.15
CA TRP A 121 -43.46 -19.07 8.05
C TRP A 121 -43.81 -18.54 6.64
N GLU A 122 -43.61 -19.35 5.59
CA GLU A 122 -43.98 -18.98 4.22
C GLU A 122 -45.51 -18.77 4.09
N ARG A 123 -46.29 -19.66 4.68
CA ARG A 123 -47.76 -19.57 4.71
C ARG A 123 -48.24 -18.42 5.59
N GLN A 124 -47.56 -18.16 6.71
CA GLN A 124 -47.84 -16.99 7.55
C GLN A 124 -47.64 -15.68 6.78
N LEU A 125 -46.58 -15.59 5.97
CA LEU A 125 -46.31 -14.45 5.10
C LEU A 125 -47.40 -14.28 4.04
N ALA A 126 -47.80 -15.36 3.38
CA ALA A 126 -48.88 -15.36 2.38
C ALA A 126 -50.22 -14.91 2.98
N LYS A 127 -50.58 -15.44 4.17
CA LYS A 127 -51.79 -15.05 4.89
C LYS A 127 -51.80 -13.56 5.26
N LYS A 128 -50.67 -13.04 5.77
CA LYS A 128 -50.53 -11.61 6.07
C LYS A 128 -50.77 -10.72 4.84
N TYR A 129 -50.30 -11.16 3.68
CA TYR A 129 -50.54 -10.45 2.41
C TYR A 129 -52.00 -10.54 1.98
N PHE A 130 -52.64 -11.71 2.11
CA PHE A 130 -54.06 -11.89 1.89
C PHE A 130 -54.89 -10.94 2.77
N ASP A 131 -54.64 -10.92 4.08
CA ASP A 131 -55.32 -10.03 5.04
C ASP A 131 -55.13 -8.55 4.71
N LYS A 132 -54.02 -8.19 4.04
CA LYS A 132 -53.76 -6.81 3.59
C LYS A 132 -54.59 -6.46 2.35
N LEU A 133 -54.68 -7.36 1.37
CA LEU A 133 -55.47 -7.17 0.14
C LEU A 133 -56.97 -6.98 0.42
N PHE A 134 -57.53 -7.76 1.34
CA PHE A 134 -58.97 -7.75 1.64
C PHE A 134 -59.41 -6.69 2.66
N LYS A 135 -58.50 -5.86 3.17
CA LYS A 135 -58.86 -4.71 4.03
C LYS A 135 -59.10 -3.43 3.25
N GLU A 136 -58.77 -3.42 1.96
CA GLU A 136 -58.97 -2.26 1.07
C GLU A 136 -60.30 -2.30 0.30
N TYR A 137 -61.05 -3.40 0.42
CA TYR A 137 -62.39 -3.61 -0.14
C TYR A 137 -63.38 -3.98 0.96
#